data_AF-A0A260BCW7-F1
#
_entry.id   AF-A0A260BCW7-F1
#
_cell.length_a   1.000
_cell.length_b   1.000
_cell.length_c   1.000
_cell.angle_alpha   90.00
_cell.angle_beta   90.00
_cell.angle_gamma   90.00
#
_symmetry.space_group_name_H-M   'P 1'
#
loop_
_entity.id
_entity.type
_entity.pdbx_description
1 polymer ?
#
loop_
_entity_poly.entity_id
_entity_poly.type
_entity_poly.pdbx_seq_one_letter_code
_entity_poly.pdbx_strand_id
1 'polypeptide(L)'
;MGRRKVKRTLAVGLALVGWTAFAGIYATFGRFAVSDTSCDGGTLRPSTFGIVYLIIVASVWMVPFMALAIRNRSVAAVVLVVVAAIVAAGVVTTTLANPGEFCF
;
A
#
# COMPACT_ATOMS: atom_id res chain seq x y z
N MET A 1 15.12 -12.72 27.06
CA MET A 1 13.77 -12.67 26.45
C MET A 1 13.26 -14.10 26.23
N GLY A 2 12.09 -14.48 26.75
CA GLY A 2 11.62 -15.87 26.67
C GLY A 2 11.37 -16.36 25.24
N ARG A 3 11.75 -17.61 24.94
CA ARG A 3 11.66 -18.28 23.61
C ARG A 3 10.30 -18.09 22.90
N ARG A 4 9.21 -18.00 23.69
CA ARG A 4 7.83 -17.78 23.22
C ARG A 4 7.59 -16.37 22.66
N LYS A 5 8.23 -15.34 23.24
CA LYS A 5 8.16 -13.95 22.74
C LYS A 5 8.86 -13.83 21.39
N VAL A 6 10.04 -14.43 21.26
CA VAL A 6 10.84 -14.41 20.01
C VAL A 6 10.06 -15.02 18.84
N LYS A 7 9.50 -16.24 19.03
CA LYS A 7 8.68 -16.89 17.99
C LYS A 7 7.50 -16.04 17.53
N ARG A 8 6.82 -15.39 18.48
CA ARG A 8 5.67 -14.53 18.19
C ARG A 8 6.06 -13.28 17.41
N THR A 9 7.14 -12.62 17.77
CA THR A 9 7.66 -11.45 17.03
C THR A 9 8.01 -11.83 15.60
N LEU A 10 8.65 -12.99 15.41
CA LEU A 10 9.07 -13.47 14.09
C LEU A 10 7.87 -13.81 13.20
N ALA A 11 6.84 -14.47 13.76
CA ALA A 11 5.60 -14.76 13.05
C ALA A 11 4.84 -13.48 12.63
N VAL A 12 4.77 -12.48 13.52
CA VAL A 12 4.15 -11.19 13.19
C VAL A 12 4.95 -10.46 12.10
N GLY A 13 6.28 -10.47 12.18
CA GLY A 13 7.14 -9.89 11.16
C GLY A 13 6.91 -10.53 9.79
N LEU A 14 6.91 -11.86 9.70
CA LEU A 14 6.64 -12.58 8.46
C LEU A 14 5.24 -12.29 7.89
N ALA A 15 4.23 -12.23 8.76
CA ALA A 15 2.87 -11.89 8.35
C ALA A 15 2.79 -10.47 7.75
N LEU A 16 3.48 -9.49 8.34
CA LEU A 16 3.53 -8.12 7.80
C LEU A 16 4.27 -8.06 6.47
N VAL A 17 5.39 -8.78 6.34
CA VAL A 17 6.13 -8.86 5.08
C VAL A 17 5.26 -9.49 3.98
N GLY A 18 4.59 -10.61 4.28
CA GLY A 18 3.66 -11.25 3.35
C GLY A 18 2.50 -10.35 2.96
N TRP A 19 1.90 -9.65 3.93
CA TRP A 19 0.85 -8.67 3.67
C TRP A 19 1.33 -7.51 2.79
N THR A 20 2.54 -7.01 3.05
CA THR A 20 3.14 -5.92 2.27
C THR A 20 3.40 -6.35 0.83
N ALA A 21 3.92 -7.57 0.63
CA ALA A 21 4.14 -8.13 -0.70
C ALA A 21 2.81 -8.29 -1.46
N PHE A 22 1.78 -8.83 -0.80
CA PHE A 22 0.45 -8.98 -1.39
C PHE A 22 -0.18 -7.63 -1.74
N ALA A 23 -0.14 -6.66 -0.84
CA ALA A 23 -0.62 -5.30 -1.10
C ALA A 23 0.12 -4.63 -2.26
N GLY A 24 1.43 -4.87 -2.39
CA GLY A 24 2.24 -4.39 -3.52
C GLY A 24 1.73 -4.92 -4.88
N ILE A 25 1.33 -6.19 -4.94
CA ILE A 25 0.72 -6.78 -6.16
C ILE A 25 -0.59 -6.05 -6.50
N TYR A 26 -1.44 -5.81 -5.51
CA TYR A 26 -2.70 -5.08 -5.70
C TYR A 26 -2.49 -3.62 -6.12
N ALA A 27 -1.44 -2.97 -5.61
CA ALA A 27 -1.06 -1.63 -6.04
C ALA A 27 -0.67 -1.60 -7.53
N THR A 28 0.02 -2.63 -8.03
CA THR A 28 0.34 -2.77 -9.46
C THR A 28 -0.93 -2.92 -10.30
N PHE A 29 -1.91 -3.72 -9.86
CA PHE A 29 -3.21 -3.81 -10.54
C PHE A 29 -3.96 -2.48 -10.53
N GLY A 30 -3.93 -1.74 -9.41
CA GLY A 30 -4.52 -0.42 -9.33
C GLY A 30 -3.87 0.57 -10.29
N ARG A 31 -2.52 0.55 -10.40
CA ARG A 31 -1.78 1.36 -11.36
C ARG A 31 -2.17 1.02 -12.80
N PHE A 32 -2.23 -0.26 -13.13
CA PHE A 32 -2.64 -0.73 -14.45
C PHE A 32 -4.08 -0.28 -14.77
N ALA A 33 -5.03 -0.44 -13.84
CA ALA A 33 -6.41 0.01 -14.03
C ALA A 33 -6.51 1.54 -14.21
N VAL A 34 -5.66 2.33 -13.54
CA VAL A 34 -5.55 3.78 -13.75
C VAL A 34 -4.99 4.08 -15.13
N SER A 35 -3.94 3.38 -15.57
CA SER A 35 -3.22 3.70 -16.82
C SER A 35 -3.95 3.21 -18.07
N ASP A 36 -4.38 1.96 -18.13
CA ASP A 36 -5.08 1.33 -19.27
C ASP A 36 -6.23 2.22 -19.78
N THR A 37 -7.11 2.61 -18.87
CA THR A 37 -8.22 3.54 -19.11
C THR A 37 -7.81 4.96 -19.52
N SER A 38 -6.60 5.40 -19.20
CA SER A 38 -6.06 6.72 -19.59
C SER A 38 -5.45 6.71 -20.99
N CYS A 39 -5.07 5.54 -21.51
CA CYS A 39 -4.41 5.39 -22.81
C CYS A 39 -5.43 5.20 -23.97
N ASP A 40 -6.70 4.93 -23.66
CA ASP A 40 -7.76 4.55 -24.61
C ASP A 40 -8.44 5.70 -25.39
N GLY A 41 -8.12 6.97 -25.11
CA GLY A 41 -8.86 8.07 -25.75
C GLY A 41 -8.33 9.47 -25.49
N GLY A 42 -7.31 9.88 -26.25
CA GLY A 42 -6.85 11.28 -26.26
C GLY A 42 -6.26 11.73 -24.93
N THR A 43 -6.49 12.98 -24.52
CA THR A 43 -5.85 13.61 -23.34
C THR A 43 -5.78 12.68 -22.13
N LEU A 44 -4.57 12.39 -21.65
CA LEU A 44 -4.30 11.54 -20.49
C LEU A 44 -5.12 12.02 -19.28
N ARG A 45 -6.12 11.23 -18.88
CA ARG A 45 -6.95 11.50 -17.71
C ARG A 45 -7.07 10.23 -16.86
N PRO A 46 -6.72 10.28 -15.57
CA PRO A 46 -6.79 9.12 -14.70
C PRO A 46 -8.24 8.67 -14.50
N SER A 47 -8.53 7.37 -14.60
CA SER A 47 -9.89 6.88 -14.41
C SER A 47 -10.35 6.99 -12.96
N THR A 48 -11.59 7.45 -12.78
CA THR A 48 -12.22 7.49 -11.45
C THR A 48 -12.21 6.10 -10.79
N PHE A 49 -12.46 5.03 -11.54
CA PHE A 49 -12.45 3.67 -11.02
C PHE A 49 -11.04 3.22 -10.58
N GLY A 50 -10.01 3.42 -11.42
CA GLY A 50 -8.64 3.10 -11.07
C GLY A 50 -8.15 3.89 -9.85
N ILE A 51 -8.47 5.19 -9.78
CA ILE A 51 -8.12 6.04 -8.64
C ILE A 51 -8.76 5.51 -7.36
N VAL A 52 -10.06 5.23 -7.38
CA VAL A 52 -10.80 4.70 -6.22
C VAL A 52 -10.19 3.38 -5.78
N TYR A 53 -9.88 2.48 -6.72
CA TYR A 53 -9.24 1.21 -6.41
C TYR A 53 -7.87 1.41 -5.73
N LEU A 54 -7.03 2.31 -6.26
CA LEU A 54 -5.70 2.59 -5.75
C LEU A 54 -5.75 3.21 -4.33
N ILE A 55 -6.73 4.08 -4.06
CA ILE A 55 -7.01 4.63 -2.72
C ILE A 55 -7.48 3.55 -1.74
N ILE A 56 -8.34 2.63 -2.18
CA ILE A 56 -8.80 1.50 -1.34
C ILE A 56 -7.62 0.61 -0.98
N VAL A 57 -6.78 0.25 -1.95
CA VAL A 57 -5.57 -0.57 -1.71
C VAL A 57 -4.62 0.14 -0.74
N ALA A 58 -4.34 1.43 -0.95
CA ALA A 58 -3.53 2.24 -0.04
C ALA A 58 -4.10 2.25 1.40
N SER A 59 -5.42 2.34 1.54
CA SER A 59 -6.10 2.35 2.84
C SER A 59 -6.00 0.97 3.54
N VAL A 60 -6.25 -0.10 2.80
CA VAL A 60 -6.17 -1.50 3.29
C VAL A 60 -4.74 -1.88 3.66
N TRP A 61 -3.73 -1.31 2.98
CA TRP A 61 -2.32 -1.53 3.28
C TRP A 61 -1.98 -1.15 4.73
N MET A 62 -2.54 -0.07 5.26
CA MET A 62 -2.20 0.44 6.60
C MET A 62 -2.82 -0.37 7.75
N VAL A 63 -3.88 -1.16 7.50
CA VAL A 63 -4.70 -1.83 8.52
C VAL A 63 -3.90 -2.66 9.54
N PRO A 64 -3.02 -3.60 9.13
CA PRO A 64 -2.29 -4.43 10.11
C PRO A 64 -1.28 -3.62 10.94
N PHE A 65 -0.69 -2.56 10.37
CA PHE A 65 0.22 -1.68 11.10
C PHE A 65 -0.53 -0.86 12.14
N MET A 66 -1.71 -0.32 11.80
CA MET A 66 -2.57 0.38 12.76
C MET A 66 -3.03 -0.55 13.88
N ALA A 67 -3.47 -1.76 13.54
CA ALA A 67 -3.87 -2.75 14.52
C ALA A 67 -2.72 -3.08 15.51
N LEU A 68 -1.49 -3.16 15.01
CA LEU A 68 -0.30 -3.33 15.86
C LEU A 68 0.00 -2.09 16.71
N ALA A 69 -0.12 -0.89 16.15
CA ALA A 69 0.09 0.35 16.88
C ALA A 69 -0.92 0.52 18.03
N ILE A 70 -2.19 0.24 17.77
CA ILE A 70 -3.27 0.29 18.77
C ILE A 70 -3.06 -0.77 19.85
N ARG A 71 -2.74 -2.01 19.45
CA ARG A 71 -2.58 -3.13 20.38
C ARG A 71 -1.36 -2.98 21.29
N ASN A 72 -0.23 -2.59 20.73
CA ASN A 72 1.04 -2.58 21.46
C ASN A 72 1.36 -1.21 22.07
N ARG A 73 0.64 -0.15 21.65
CA ARG A 73 0.87 1.25 22.05
C ARG A 73 2.35 1.65 22.00
N SER A 74 3.08 1.15 21.00
CA SER A 74 4.52 1.36 20.89
C SER A 74 4.86 2.42 19.85
N VAL A 75 5.83 3.28 20.17
CA VAL A 75 6.34 4.31 19.24
C VAL A 75 6.85 3.65 17.95
N ALA A 76 7.52 2.50 18.05
CA ALA A 76 7.99 1.76 16.88
C ALA A 76 6.85 1.33 15.94
N ALA A 77 5.70 0.90 16.49
CA ALA A 77 4.55 0.54 15.66
C ALA A 77 3.89 1.79 15.03
N VAL A 78 3.87 2.92 15.74
CA VAL A 78 3.43 4.20 15.17
C VAL A 78 4.34 4.64 14.02
N VAL A 79 5.66 4.53 14.18
CA VAL A 79 6.63 4.82 13.11
C VAL A 79 6.36 3.94 11.88
N LEU A 80 6.09 2.64 12.07
CA LEU A 80 5.73 1.75 10.96
C LEU A 80 4.45 2.19 10.23
N VAL A 81 3.42 2.64 10.96
CA VAL A 81 2.19 3.17 10.36
C VAL A 81 2.51 4.43 9.54
N VAL A 82 3.30 5.36 10.08
CA VAL A 82 3.67 6.60 9.38
C VAL A 82 4.46 6.29 8.11
N VAL A 83 5.43 5.39 8.17
CA VAL A 83 6.21 4.97 6.99
C VAL A 83 5.30 4.31 5.95
N ALA A 84 4.40 3.41 6.36
CA ALA A 84 3.44 2.79 5.45
C ALA A 84 2.52 3.82 4.78
N ALA A 85 2.06 4.83 5.53
CA ALA A 85 1.24 5.93 5.00
C ALA A 85 2.00 6.77 3.98
N ILE A 86 3.27 7.13 4.25
CA ILE A 86 4.12 7.88 3.31
C ILE A 86 4.33 7.11 2.01
N VAL A 87 4.63 5.81 2.10
CA VAL A 87 4.81 4.94 0.93
C VAL A 87 3.52 4.85 0.13
N ALA A 88 2.38 4.61 0.78
CA ALA A 88 1.09 4.53 0.12
C ALA A 88 0.72 5.86 -0.59
N ALA A 89 0.94 6.99 0.07
CA ALA A 89 0.73 8.31 -0.52
C ALA A 89 1.65 8.55 -1.73
N GLY A 90 2.94 8.20 -1.62
CA GLY A 90 3.90 8.32 -2.72
C GLY A 90 3.51 7.46 -3.93
N VAL A 91 2.98 6.26 -3.70
CA VAL A 91 2.46 5.39 -4.77
C VAL A 91 1.28 6.04 -5.48
N VAL A 92 0.33 6.63 -4.73
CA VAL A 92 -0.84 7.31 -5.31
C VAL A 92 -0.40 8.54 -6.11
N THR A 93 0.44 9.41 -5.53
CA THR A 93 0.83 10.67 -6.17
C THR A 93 1.67 10.47 -7.42
N THR A 94 2.62 9.52 -7.41
CA THR A 94 3.45 9.21 -8.60
C THR A 94 2.61 8.66 -9.75
N THR A 95 1.63 7.81 -9.45
CA THR A 95 0.71 7.26 -10.46
C THR A 95 -0.17 8.35 -11.08
N LEU A 96 -0.62 9.31 -10.27
CA LEU A 96 -1.45 10.43 -10.73
C LEU A 96 -0.66 11.51 -11.48
N ALA A 97 0.59 11.75 -11.11
CA ALA A 97 1.44 12.78 -11.72
C ALA A 97 1.97 12.36 -13.09
N ASN A 98 2.28 11.08 -13.28
CA ASN A 98 2.86 10.54 -14.51
C ASN A 98 2.03 9.39 -15.10
N PRO A 99 0.75 9.60 -15.48
CA PRO A 99 -0.09 8.52 -15.98
C PRO A 99 0.45 7.90 -17.29
N GLY A 100 1.19 8.67 -18.09
CA GLY A 100 1.76 8.23 -19.37
C GLY A 100 2.98 7.32 -19.29
N GLU A 101 3.70 7.27 -18.16
CA GLU A 101 4.84 6.34 -17.96
C GLU A 101 4.38 4.87 -17.83
N PHE A 102 3.06 4.65 -17.72
CA PHE A 102 2.44 3.35 -17.49
C PHE A 102 1.51 2.94 -18.65
N CYS A 103 1.54 3.64 -19.78
CA CYS A 103 0.98 3.17 -21.04
C CYS A 103 1.97 2.17 -21.65
N PHE A 104 1.67 0.88 -21.57
CA PHE A 104 2.47 -0.21 -22.14
C PHE A 104 1.88 -0.69 -23.45
#